data_AF-A0A3D5P3Q4-F1
#
_entry.id   AF-A0A3D5P3Q4-F1
#
_cell.length_a   1.000
_cell.length_b   1.000
_cell.length_c   1.000
_cell.angle_alpha   90.00
_cell.angle_beta   90.00
_cell.angle_gamma   90.00
#
_symmetry.space_group_name_H-M   'P 1'
#
loop_
_entity.id
_entity.type
_entity.pdbx_description
1 polymer ?
#
loop_
_entity_poly.entity_id
_entity_poly.type
_entity_poly.pdbx_seq_one_letter_code
_entity_poly.pdbx_strand_id
1 'polypeptide(L)'
;DLPMLNPIDSRGCFDPEVVLVGGQFVKDADTVLVEELRDRELLFEASTIVHSYPHCWRCSSPLLYVAIDSWFAATSKLKDELLANNDQIRWHPPEVGEKRFGEWLRGNIDWALSRDRYWGTPLPVWICDSDPSCVTWIGSLEELEEKAGPLGEDFDPHRPFIDSIKWDCEECSGTMHRSPEVIDVWFDSGAMPYAQWHYPFNHVDEFEDHFPADFICEGLDQTRGWFYSMLAISTMLGRGPSFKNCLVNDLVLDAQGQKMSKSKGNTVNPWDAVDDHGADAVRWYFITSSNPWLPKRYDPESVREAARKFFDTLFNTYRFFSLYASVESWVPSDKDPKPEDRPLLDRWLLAKVDSVVGEVSDELNSYQLTKAYRILGDFVVEDLSNWYVRRSRSRFWNSDDAEDQRAAFRTLYDALRSVSLLAAPCVPFA
;
A
#
# COMPACT_ATOMS: atom_id res chain seq x y z
N ASP A 1 2.31 -18.40 -44.54
CA ASP A 1 1.60 -18.51 -43.25
C ASP A 1 1.58 -19.94 -42.77
N LEU A 2 1.96 -20.16 -41.51
CA LEU A 2 1.77 -21.45 -40.83
C LEU A 2 0.40 -21.43 -40.16
N PRO A 3 -0.35 -22.55 -40.14
CA PRO A 3 -1.63 -22.60 -39.46
C PRO A 3 -1.44 -22.45 -37.95
N MET A 4 -2.32 -21.67 -37.32
CA MET A 4 -2.39 -21.54 -35.87
C MET A 4 -3.24 -22.68 -35.31
N LEU A 5 -2.59 -23.63 -34.64
CA LEU A 5 -3.26 -24.76 -34.01
C LEU A 5 -3.54 -24.43 -32.54
N ASN A 6 -4.82 -24.35 -32.18
CA ASN A 6 -5.26 -24.24 -30.80
C ASN A 6 -6.23 -25.40 -30.48
N PRO A 7 -5.72 -26.56 -30.04
CA PRO A 7 -6.54 -27.76 -29.84
C PRO A 7 -7.21 -27.79 -28.47
N ILE A 8 -7.27 -26.67 -27.74
CA ILE A 8 -7.81 -26.58 -26.38
C ILE A 8 -8.89 -25.52 -26.29
N ASP A 9 -9.91 -25.80 -25.49
CA ASP A 9 -11.02 -24.89 -25.23
C ASP A 9 -10.72 -23.92 -24.06
N SER A 10 -11.68 -23.02 -23.79
CA SER A 10 -11.57 -22.02 -22.72
C SER A 10 -11.53 -22.60 -21.30
N ARG A 11 -11.79 -23.90 -21.13
CA ARG A 11 -11.67 -24.61 -19.84
C ARG A 11 -10.27 -25.21 -19.66
N GLY A 12 -9.41 -25.12 -20.68
CA GLY A 12 -8.11 -25.77 -20.71
C GLY A 12 -8.21 -27.28 -20.98
N CYS A 13 -9.32 -27.73 -21.59
CA CYS A 13 -9.48 -29.11 -22.04
C CYS A 13 -9.18 -29.22 -23.54
N PHE A 14 -8.66 -30.36 -23.98
CA PHE A 14 -8.57 -30.64 -25.41
C PHE A 14 -9.96 -30.65 -26.05
N ASP A 15 -10.06 -30.18 -27.29
CA ASP A 15 -11.29 -30.24 -28.08
C ASP A 15 -11.81 -31.70 -28.11
N PRO A 16 -13.13 -31.94 -27.92
CA PRO A 16 -13.71 -33.28 -27.96
C PRO A 16 -13.38 -34.10 -29.22
N GLU A 17 -13.07 -33.45 -30.35
CA GLU A 17 -12.69 -34.11 -31.60
C GLU A 17 -11.24 -34.61 -31.60
N VAL A 18 -10.41 -34.22 -30.63
CA VAL A 18 -9.04 -34.73 -30.46
C VAL A 18 -9.10 -36.21 -30.06
N VAL A 19 -8.75 -37.08 -31.00
CA VAL A 19 -8.98 -38.54 -30.93
C VAL A 19 -8.56 -39.20 -29.60
N LEU A 20 -7.38 -38.88 -29.07
CA LEU A 20 -6.80 -39.61 -27.93
C LEU A 20 -7.17 -39.01 -26.57
N VAL A 21 -7.25 -37.68 -26.49
CA VAL A 21 -7.35 -36.93 -25.23
C VAL A 21 -8.50 -35.93 -25.22
N GLY A 22 -9.42 -36.01 -26.18
CA GLY A 22 -10.54 -35.09 -26.33
C GLY A 22 -11.37 -34.97 -25.05
N GLY A 23 -11.65 -33.73 -24.66
CA GLY A 23 -12.35 -33.38 -23.42
C GLY A 23 -11.51 -33.45 -22.14
N GLN A 24 -10.29 -33.98 -22.18
CA GLN A 24 -9.43 -34.06 -20.99
C GLN A 24 -8.71 -32.73 -20.73
N PHE A 25 -8.54 -32.38 -19.45
CA PHE A 25 -7.71 -31.25 -19.06
C PHE A 25 -6.25 -31.50 -19.47
N VAL A 26 -5.56 -30.48 -19.99
CA VAL A 26 -4.23 -30.66 -20.62
C VAL A 26 -3.19 -31.32 -19.72
N LYS A 27 -3.21 -31.09 -18.40
CA LYS A 27 -2.25 -31.72 -17.49
C LYS A 27 -2.57 -33.18 -17.19
N ASP A 28 -3.85 -33.54 -17.21
CA ASP A 28 -4.28 -34.93 -17.01
C ASP A 28 -3.96 -35.77 -18.25
N ALA A 29 -3.97 -35.14 -19.43
CA ALA A 29 -3.62 -35.76 -20.71
C ALA A 29 -2.13 -36.11 -20.86
N ASP A 30 -1.22 -35.49 -20.08
CA ASP A 30 0.23 -35.71 -20.19
C ASP A 30 0.59 -37.21 -20.09
N THR A 31 -0.04 -37.95 -19.17
CA THR A 31 0.25 -39.38 -18.96
C THR A 31 -0.19 -40.22 -20.17
N VAL A 32 -1.40 -39.98 -20.68
CA VAL A 32 -1.96 -40.70 -21.84
C VAL A 32 -1.11 -40.46 -23.09
N LEU A 33 -0.69 -39.22 -23.32
CA LEU A 33 0.15 -38.85 -24.46
C LEU A 33 1.53 -39.51 -24.40
N VAL A 34 2.15 -39.58 -23.21
CA VAL A 34 3.46 -40.22 -23.02
C VAL A 34 3.35 -41.74 -23.23
N GLU A 35 2.29 -42.39 -22.77
CA GLU A 35 2.04 -43.81 -22.98
C GLU A 35 1.82 -44.14 -24.47
N GLU A 36 1.00 -43.36 -25.18
CA GLU A 36 0.81 -43.53 -26.63
C GLU A 36 2.12 -43.39 -27.42
N LEU A 37 2.95 -42.38 -27.10
CA LEU A 37 4.24 -42.19 -27.75
C LEU A 37 5.20 -43.36 -27.47
N ARG A 38 5.11 -43.96 -26.27
CA ARG A 38 5.88 -45.15 -25.91
C ARG A 38 5.42 -46.37 -26.70
N ASP A 39 4.12 -46.62 -26.76
CA ASP A 39 3.54 -47.78 -27.45
C ASP A 39 3.77 -47.73 -28.97
N ARG A 40 3.90 -46.52 -29.53
CA ARG A 40 4.27 -46.29 -30.94
C ARG A 40 5.77 -46.28 -31.23
N GLU A 41 6.60 -46.53 -30.23
CA GLU A 41 8.07 -46.48 -30.33
C GLU A 41 8.60 -45.10 -30.82
N LEU A 42 7.88 -44.02 -30.53
CA LEU A 42 8.25 -42.63 -30.87
C LEU A 42 8.86 -41.86 -29.69
N LEU A 43 8.89 -42.46 -28.50
CA LEU A 43 9.42 -41.84 -27.27
C LEU A 43 10.90 -42.21 -27.06
N PHE A 44 11.79 -41.22 -27.15
CA PHE A 44 13.22 -41.41 -26.84
C PHE A 44 13.49 -41.46 -25.32
N GLU A 45 12.95 -40.49 -24.57
CA GLU A 45 13.14 -40.38 -23.13
C GLU A 45 11.91 -39.73 -22.48
N ALA A 46 11.53 -40.21 -21.29
CA ALA A 46 10.57 -39.55 -20.42
C ALA A 46 11.13 -39.49 -18.99
N SER A 47 11.20 -38.28 -18.42
CA SER A 47 11.72 -38.02 -17.08
C SER A 47 10.95 -36.87 -16.40
N THR A 48 11.12 -36.73 -15.09
CA THR A 48 10.46 -35.67 -14.31
C THR A 48 11.46 -34.56 -14.00
N ILE A 49 11.06 -33.32 -14.25
CA ILE A 49 11.84 -32.12 -13.95
C ILE A 49 11.10 -31.28 -12.91
N VAL A 50 11.82 -30.85 -11.87
CA VAL A 50 11.28 -29.92 -10.87
C VAL A 50 11.72 -28.50 -11.23
N HIS A 51 10.75 -27.61 -11.48
CA HIS A 51 11.00 -26.21 -11.80
C HIS A 51 9.89 -25.29 -11.24
N SER A 52 10.12 -23.98 -11.29
CA SER A 52 9.08 -22.98 -11.00
C SER A 52 8.16 -22.80 -12.20
N TYR A 53 6.84 -22.84 -11.98
CA TYR A 53 5.83 -22.71 -13.02
C TYR A 53 4.77 -21.68 -12.60
N PRO A 54 4.25 -20.85 -13.53
CA PRO A 54 3.24 -19.85 -13.19
C PRO A 54 1.90 -20.50 -12.80
N HIS A 55 1.32 -19.99 -11.71
CA HIS A 55 0.00 -20.40 -11.21
C HIS A 55 -0.88 -19.18 -11.00
N CYS A 56 -2.20 -19.36 -11.10
CA CYS A 56 -3.17 -18.32 -10.81
C CYS A 56 -3.00 -17.85 -9.36
N TRP A 57 -2.81 -16.54 -9.18
CA TRP A 57 -2.61 -15.92 -7.87
C TRP A 57 -3.82 -16.04 -6.93
N ARG A 58 -4.99 -16.39 -7.47
CA ARG A 58 -6.25 -16.52 -6.72
C ARG A 58 -6.62 -17.97 -6.38
N CYS A 59 -6.53 -18.89 -7.33
CA CYS A 59 -6.98 -20.27 -7.15
C CYS A 59 -5.85 -21.33 -7.22
N SER A 60 -4.61 -20.90 -7.48
CA SER A 60 -3.45 -21.79 -7.56
C SER A 60 -3.48 -22.84 -8.68
N SER A 61 -4.42 -22.77 -9.64
CA SER A 61 -4.38 -23.59 -10.85
C SER A 61 -3.15 -23.25 -11.71
N PRO A 62 -2.51 -24.23 -12.38
CA PRO A 62 -1.41 -23.96 -13.31
C PRO A 62 -1.89 -23.12 -14.48
N LEU A 63 -1.15 -22.07 -14.83
CA LEU A 63 -1.50 -21.21 -15.97
C LEU A 63 -1.05 -21.85 -17.28
N LEU A 64 -1.86 -21.69 -18.32
CA LEU A 64 -1.55 -22.12 -19.67
C LEU A 64 -1.34 -20.90 -20.54
N TYR A 65 -0.29 -20.92 -21.38
CA TYR A 65 -0.10 -19.93 -22.42
C TYR A 65 -0.92 -20.35 -23.62
N VAL A 66 -2.02 -19.64 -23.87
CA VAL A 66 -2.94 -19.88 -24.97
C VAL A 66 -3.11 -18.57 -25.70
N ALA A 67 -3.23 -18.65 -27.02
CA ALA A 67 -3.53 -17.48 -27.82
C ALA A 67 -5.05 -17.28 -27.88
N ILE A 68 -5.47 -16.12 -27.39
CA ILE A 68 -6.85 -15.66 -27.32
C ILE A 68 -6.88 -14.20 -27.78
N ASP A 69 -8.05 -13.75 -28.23
CA ASP A 69 -8.27 -12.34 -28.48
C ASP A 69 -8.27 -11.59 -27.13
N SER A 70 -7.60 -10.44 -27.08
CA SER A 70 -7.48 -9.64 -25.87
C SER A 70 -7.17 -8.20 -26.22
N TRP A 71 -7.66 -7.28 -25.39
CA TRP A 71 -7.35 -5.86 -25.46
C TRP A 71 -6.11 -5.55 -24.63
N PHE A 72 -5.21 -4.74 -25.19
CA PHE A 72 -3.96 -4.34 -24.54
C PHE A 72 -3.82 -2.83 -24.51
N ALA A 73 -3.34 -2.29 -23.40
CA ALA A 73 -2.73 -0.97 -23.37
C ALA A 73 -1.27 -1.09 -23.81
N ALA A 74 -0.87 -0.30 -24.80
CA ALA A 74 0.46 -0.36 -25.42
C ALA A 74 1.58 0.25 -24.55
N THR A 75 1.64 -0.15 -23.27
CA THR A 75 2.56 0.38 -22.25
C THR A 75 4.02 0.12 -22.56
N SER A 76 4.35 -0.87 -23.39
CA SER A 76 5.74 -1.10 -23.83
C SER A 76 6.30 0.08 -24.64
N LYS A 77 5.43 0.85 -25.31
CA LYS A 77 5.82 2.06 -26.06
C LYS A 77 6.16 3.25 -25.18
N LEU A 78 5.79 3.21 -23.89
CA LEU A 78 6.01 4.28 -22.91
C LEU A 78 7.08 3.92 -21.87
N LYS A 79 7.93 2.95 -22.21
CA LYS A 79 8.91 2.38 -21.28
C LYS A 79 9.90 3.44 -20.75
N ASP A 80 10.36 4.32 -21.61
CA ASP A 80 11.35 5.33 -21.25
C ASP A 80 10.72 6.41 -20.36
N GLU A 81 9.47 6.80 -20.64
CA GLU A 81 8.66 7.71 -19.82
C GLU A 81 8.33 7.10 -18.46
N LEU A 82 7.99 5.82 -18.40
CA LEU A 82 7.76 5.09 -17.14
C LEU A 82 9.02 5.12 -16.25
N LEU A 83 10.20 4.90 -16.83
CA LEU A 83 11.47 4.97 -16.11
C LEU A 83 11.78 6.41 -15.66
N ALA A 84 11.60 7.39 -16.54
CA ALA A 84 11.83 8.81 -16.22
C ALA A 84 10.88 9.33 -15.13
N ASN A 85 9.64 8.87 -15.12
CA ASN A 85 8.67 9.20 -14.07
C ASN A 85 9.03 8.48 -12.76
N ASN A 86 9.45 7.21 -12.82
CA ASN A 86 9.92 6.48 -11.64
C ASN A 86 11.13 7.14 -10.97
N ASP A 87 12.08 7.68 -11.75
CA ASP A 87 13.29 8.33 -11.25
C ASP A 87 13.01 9.62 -10.47
N GLN A 88 11.81 10.21 -10.63
CA GLN A 88 11.36 11.39 -9.87
C GLN A 88 10.73 11.01 -8.52
N ILE A 89 10.42 9.74 -8.29
CA ILE A 89 9.76 9.25 -7.08
C ILE A 89 10.80 8.97 -6.00
N ARG A 90 10.56 9.47 -4.78
CA ARG A 90 11.37 9.14 -3.61
C ARG A 90 10.89 7.84 -2.97
N TRP A 91 11.61 6.77 -3.22
CA TRP A 91 11.32 5.45 -2.65
C TRP A 91 11.96 5.26 -1.28
N HIS A 92 11.20 4.67 -0.36
CA HIS A 92 11.62 4.29 0.99
C HIS A 92 11.39 2.78 1.18
N PRO A 93 12.42 1.93 0.97
CA PRO A 93 13.83 2.27 0.76
C PRO A 93 14.18 2.45 -0.73
N PRO A 94 15.28 3.17 -1.06
CA PRO A 94 15.61 3.54 -2.45
C PRO A 94 15.77 2.34 -3.39
N GLU A 95 16.26 1.21 -2.89
CA GLU A 95 16.54 0.02 -3.69
C GLU A 95 15.27 -0.62 -4.26
N VAL A 96 14.10 -0.36 -3.67
CA VAL A 96 12.83 -0.83 -4.24
C VAL A 96 12.55 -0.14 -5.56
N GLY A 97 12.73 1.19 -5.62
CA GLY A 97 12.55 1.99 -6.83
C GLY A 97 13.57 1.64 -7.92
N GLU A 98 14.85 1.57 -7.55
CA GLU A 98 15.93 1.34 -8.51
C GLU A 98 15.97 -0.11 -9.05
N LYS A 99 15.79 -1.08 -8.15
CA LYS A 99 15.96 -2.51 -8.47
C LYS A 99 14.62 -3.17 -8.71
N ARG A 100 13.83 -3.41 -7.67
CA ARG A 100 12.64 -4.28 -7.78
C ARG A 100 11.62 -3.71 -8.77
N PHE A 101 11.33 -2.42 -8.68
CA PHE A 101 10.39 -1.75 -9.56
C PHE A 101 11.05 -1.34 -10.88
N GLY A 102 12.20 -0.65 -10.81
CA GLY A 102 12.97 -0.21 -11.98
C GLY A 102 13.37 -1.33 -12.95
N GLU A 103 13.94 -2.44 -12.49
CA GLU A 103 14.29 -3.58 -13.37
C GLU A 103 13.07 -4.18 -14.06
N TRP A 104 11.92 -4.15 -13.39
CA TRP A 104 10.70 -4.68 -13.97
C TRP A 104 10.09 -3.74 -15.00
N LEU A 105 10.16 -2.42 -14.78
CA LEU A 105 9.85 -1.43 -15.82
C LEU A 105 10.80 -1.56 -17.02
N ARG A 106 12.08 -1.92 -16.82
CA ARG A 106 12.99 -2.21 -17.94
C ARG A 106 12.53 -3.40 -18.79
N GLY A 107 11.79 -4.34 -18.21
CA GLY A 107 11.16 -5.47 -18.90
C GLY A 107 9.70 -5.26 -19.24
N ASN A 108 9.18 -4.02 -19.21
CA ASN A 108 7.75 -3.75 -19.37
C ASN A 108 7.21 -4.30 -20.70
N ILE A 109 6.09 -5.01 -20.60
CA ILE A 109 5.33 -5.52 -21.73
C ILE A 109 3.99 -4.77 -21.82
N ASP A 110 3.28 -4.95 -22.93
CA ASP A 110 1.93 -4.40 -23.06
C ASP A 110 0.99 -5.00 -22.01
N TRP A 111 0.20 -4.15 -21.39
CA TRP A 111 -0.69 -4.53 -20.32
C TRP A 111 -1.98 -5.11 -20.90
N ALA A 112 -2.16 -6.42 -20.74
CA ALA A 112 -3.43 -7.09 -21.04
C ALA A 112 -4.55 -6.54 -20.14
N LEU A 113 -5.46 -5.77 -20.72
CA LEU A 113 -6.48 -4.99 -20.01
C LEU A 113 -7.80 -5.75 -19.88
N SER A 114 -8.21 -6.48 -20.92
CA SER A 114 -9.51 -7.16 -20.91
C SER A 114 -9.53 -8.42 -20.06
N ARG A 115 -10.70 -8.73 -19.51
CA ARG A 115 -10.98 -9.93 -18.72
C ARG A 115 -12.33 -10.51 -19.12
N ASP A 116 -12.37 -11.81 -19.38
CA ASP A 116 -13.60 -12.57 -19.60
C ASP A 116 -14.33 -12.85 -18.28
N ARG A 117 -14.89 -11.80 -17.68
CA ARG A 117 -15.55 -11.84 -16.37
C ARG A 117 -16.84 -11.03 -16.38
N TYR A 118 -17.65 -11.22 -15.34
CA TYR A 118 -18.98 -10.62 -15.22
C TYR A 118 -19.01 -9.36 -14.35
N TRP A 119 -18.24 -9.36 -13.25
CA TRP A 119 -18.20 -8.25 -12.28
C TRP A 119 -16.93 -7.44 -12.44
N GLY A 120 -17.07 -6.19 -12.86
CA GLY A 120 -15.99 -5.24 -13.10
C GLY A 120 -16.46 -4.14 -14.05
N THR A 121 -15.64 -3.11 -14.21
CA THR A 121 -15.90 -2.00 -15.13
C THR A 121 -15.97 -2.52 -16.57
N PRO A 122 -17.10 -2.39 -17.29
CA PRO A 122 -17.19 -2.88 -18.66
C PRO A 122 -16.24 -2.12 -19.60
N LEU A 123 -15.58 -2.83 -20.51
CA LEU A 123 -14.75 -2.18 -21.52
C LEU A 123 -15.66 -1.37 -22.47
N PRO A 124 -15.47 -0.04 -22.61
CA PRO A 124 -16.42 0.84 -23.28
C PRO A 124 -16.15 0.92 -24.78
N VAL A 125 -16.06 -0.25 -25.42
CA VAL A 125 -15.78 -0.38 -26.86
C VAL A 125 -16.91 -1.15 -27.54
N TRP A 126 -17.44 -0.57 -28.62
CA TRP A 126 -18.45 -1.16 -29.49
C TRP A 126 -17.83 -1.52 -30.83
N ILE A 127 -18.16 -2.70 -31.34
CA ILE A 127 -17.65 -3.28 -32.58
C ILE A 127 -18.83 -3.65 -33.46
N CYS A 128 -18.76 -3.37 -34.75
CA CYS A 128 -19.78 -3.76 -35.70
C CYS A 128 -19.79 -5.28 -35.93
N ASP A 129 -20.97 -5.89 -35.97
CA ASP A 129 -21.14 -7.32 -36.27
C ASP A 129 -20.83 -7.70 -37.74
N SER A 130 -20.93 -6.73 -38.65
CA SER A 130 -20.76 -6.93 -40.09
C SER A 130 -19.36 -6.59 -40.58
N ASP A 131 -18.65 -5.70 -39.88
CA ASP A 131 -17.26 -5.32 -40.16
C ASP A 131 -16.50 -5.05 -38.84
N PRO A 132 -15.71 -6.03 -38.35
CA PRO A 132 -14.97 -5.87 -37.10
C PRO A 132 -13.92 -4.75 -37.09
N SER A 133 -13.61 -4.14 -38.24
CA SER A 133 -12.73 -2.95 -38.30
C SER A 133 -13.46 -1.67 -37.90
N CYS A 134 -14.80 -1.66 -37.93
CA CYS A 134 -15.62 -0.56 -37.42
C CYS A 134 -15.71 -0.65 -35.88
N VAL A 135 -14.89 0.16 -35.21
CA VAL A 135 -14.76 0.20 -33.75
C VAL A 135 -15.06 1.62 -33.23
N THR A 136 -15.87 1.73 -32.18
CA THR A 136 -16.18 2.99 -31.49
C THR A 136 -15.88 2.87 -30.01
N TRP A 137 -15.15 3.83 -29.47
CA TRP A 137 -14.88 3.96 -28.03
C TRP A 137 -15.80 5.02 -27.45
N ILE A 138 -16.37 4.75 -26.28
CA ILE A 138 -17.27 5.66 -25.58
C ILE A 138 -16.56 6.19 -24.33
N GLY A 139 -16.40 7.52 -24.25
CA GLY A 139 -15.69 8.21 -23.18
C GLY A 139 -16.58 8.72 -22.05
N SER A 140 -17.90 8.81 -22.25
CA SER A 140 -18.86 9.29 -21.25
C SER A 140 -20.25 8.67 -21.41
N LEU A 141 -21.08 8.79 -20.37
CA LEU A 141 -22.50 8.40 -20.47
C LEU A 141 -23.28 9.31 -21.43
N GLU A 142 -22.90 10.58 -21.55
CA GLU A 142 -23.49 11.52 -22.52
C GLU A 142 -23.21 11.07 -23.95
N GLU A 143 -21.97 10.68 -24.29
CA GLU A 143 -21.63 10.13 -25.61
C GLU A 143 -22.38 8.82 -25.90
N LEU A 144 -22.57 7.97 -24.88
CA LEU A 144 -23.38 6.76 -25.02
C LEU A 144 -24.84 7.09 -25.35
N GLU A 145 -25.42 8.08 -24.66
CA GLU A 145 -26.79 8.53 -24.89
C GLU A 145 -26.97 9.16 -26.27
N GLU A 146 -25.97 9.90 -26.77
CA GLU A 146 -25.97 10.44 -28.14
C GLU A 146 -26.01 9.34 -29.21
N LYS A 147 -25.31 8.22 -28.99
CA LYS A 147 -25.26 7.09 -29.93
C LYS A 147 -26.48 6.17 -29.84
N ALA A 148 -26.90 5.81 -28.64
CA ALA A 148 -27.90 4.76 -28.41
C ALA A 148 -29.30 5.29 -28.05
N GLY A 149 -29.42 6.60 -27.82
CA GLY A 149 -30.63 7.22 -27.28
C GLY A 149 -30.69 7.17 -25.74
N PRO A 150 -31.81 7.65 -25.14
CA PRO A 150 -31.93 7.83 -23.70
C PRO A 150 -31.65 6.56 -22.89
N LEU A 151 -30.74 6.66 -21.90
CA LEU A 151 -30.32 5.54 -21.05
C LEU A 151 -31.28 5.28 -19.87
N GLY A 152 -32.02 6.31 -19.46
CA GLY A 152 -32.92 6.30 -18.29
C GLY A 152 -32.27 6.88 -17.02
N GLU A 153 -33.10 7.39 -16.10
CA GLU A 153 -32.63 8.11 -14.89
C GLU A 153 -31.81 7.23 -13.92
N ASP A 154 -32.08 5.92 -13.87
CA ASP A 154 -31.41 4.94 -12.99
C ASP A 154 -30.47 4.01 -13.78
N PHE A 155 -29.84 4.51 -14.85
CA PHE A 155 -28.95 3.69 -15.67
C PHE A 155 -27.72 3.21 -14.90
N ASP A 156 -27.57 1.90 -14.79
CA ASP A 156 -26.40 1.24 -14.24
C ASP A 156 -25.46 0.79 -15.38
N PRO A 157 -24.25 1.37 -15.53
CA PRO A 157 -23.34 1.02 -16.61
C PRO A 157 -22.63 -0.33 -16.42
N HIS A 158 -23.07 -1.19 -15.49
CA HIS A 158 -22.52 -2.53 -15.31
C HIS A 158 -23.14 -3.57 -16.24
N ARG A 159 -22.46 -4.72 -16.36
CA ARG A 159 -23.07 -5.93 -16.90
C ARG A 159 -24.15 -6.44 -15.93
N PRO A 160 -25.30 -6.93 -16.42
CA PRO A 160 -25.63 -7.19 -17.83
C PRO A 160 -26.28 -6.01 -18.57
N PHE A 161 -26.59 -4.90 -17.89
CA PHE A 161 -27.44 -3.84 -18.43
C PHE A 161 -26.83 -3.16 -19.67
N ILE A 162 -25.55 -2.79 -19.58
CA ILE A 162 -24.82 -2.14 -20.67
C ILE A 162 -24.65 -3.03 -21.91
N ASP A 163 -24.68 -4.36 -21.76
CA ASP A 163 -24.50 -5.31 -22.87
C ASP A 163 -25.68 -5.28 -23.87
N SER A 164 -26.83 -4.75 -23.45
CA SER A 164 -28.02 -4.63 -24.30
C SER A 164 -28.03 -3.38 -25.20
N ILE A 165 -27.14 -2.43 -24.93
CA ILE A 165 -27.07 -1.15 -25.62
C ILE A 165 -26.38 -1.31 -26.98
N LYS A 166 -27.06 -0.89 -28.05
CA LYS A 166 -26.64 -1.06 -29.44
C LYS A 166 -27.21 0.04 -30.33
N TRP A 167 -26.58 0.26 -31.48
CA TRP A 167 -27.04 1.19 -32.50
C TRP A 167 -26.58 0.75 -33.90
N ASP A 168 -27.12 1.35 -34.94
CA ASP A 168 -26.74 1.04 -36.33
C ASP A 168 -25.34 1.62 -36.63
N CYS A 169 -24.50 0.85 -37.31
CA CYS A 169 -23.17 1.30 -37.72
C CYS A 169 -23.30 2.43 -38.75
N GLU A 170 -22.49 3.49 -38.61
CA GLU A 170 -22.52 4.63 -39.54
C GLU A 170 -21.81 4.32 -40.87
N GLU A 171 -20.88 3.36 -40.87
CA GLU A 171 -20.01 3.02 -42.01
C GLU A 171 -20.55 1.84 -42.86
N CYS A 172 -21.45 1.03 -42.30
CA CYS A 172 -22.00 -0.14 -42.99
C CYS A 172 -23.40 -0.50 -42.47
N SER A 173 -24.03 -1.53 -43.05
CA SER A 173 -25.39 -1.95 -42.66
C SER A 173 -25.46 -2.82 -41.39
N GLY A 174 -24.37 -2.90 -40.62
CA GLY A 174 -24.30 -3.72 -39.42
C GLY A 174 -24.76 -3.00 -38.16
N THR A 175 -24.77 -3.73 -37.05
CA THR A 175 -25.13 -3.20 -35.72
C THR A 175 -23.89 -3.17 -34.83
N MET A 176 -23.72 -2.08 -34.08
CA MET A 176 -22.65 -1.89 -33.10
C MET A 176 -23.00 -2.60 -31.80
N HIS A 177 -22.16 -3.52 -31.35
CA HIS A 177 -22.30 -4.26 -30.10
C HIS A 177 -21.09 -4.04 -29.19
N ARG A 178 -21.33 -3.89 -27.88
CA ARG A 178 -20.24 -3.79 -26.90
C ARG A 178 -19.41 -5.07 -26.92
N SER A 179 -18.08 -4.94 -26.85
CA SER A 179 -17.17 -6.06 -26.58
C SER A 179 -17.52 -6.68 -25.23
N PRO A 180 -17.58 -8.01 -25.06
CA PRO A 180 -18.15 -8.63 -23.85
C PRO A 180 -17.29 -8.48 -22.59
N GLU A 181 -16.02 -8.11 -22.72
CA GLU A 181 -15.03 -8.11 -21.65
C GLU A 181 -15.25 -6.98 -20.64
N VAL A 182 -14.76 -7.20 -19.42
CA VAL A 182 -14.58 -6.17 -18.40
C VAL A 182 -13.10 -5.84 -18.26
N ILE A 183 -12.80 -4.73 -17.60
CA ILE A 183 -11.45 -4.22 -17.40
C ILE A 183 -10.77 -4.95 -16.23
N ASP A 184 -9.44 -5.07 -16.31
CA ASP A 184 -8.57 -5.52 -15.22
C ASP A 184 -8.73 -4.65 -13.97
N VAL A 185 -8.92 -5.26 -12.80
CA VAL A 185 -9.14 -4.54 -11.53
C VAL A 185 -7.97 -3.62 -11.14
N TRP A 186 -6.76 -3.91 -11.64
CA TRP A 186 -5.62 -3.02 -11.42
C TRP A 186 -5.78 -1.67 -12.13
N PHE A 187 -6.53 -1.62 -13.23
CA PHE A 187 -6.90 -0.37 -13.89
C PHE A 187 -7.84 0.45 -13.02
N ASP A 188 -8.88 -0.16 -12.44
CA ASP A 188 -9.80 0.53 -11.52
C ASP A 188 -9.01 1.15 -10.34
N SER A 189 -8.18 0.34 -9.67
CA SER A 189 -7.37 0.82 -8.54
C SER A 189 -6.32 1.86 -8.95
N GLY A 190 -5.75 1.75 -10.16
CA GLY A 190 -4.76 2.68 -10.68
C GLY A 190 -5.36 4.00 -11.17
N ALA A 191 -6.64 3.99 -11.58
CA ALA A 191 -7.40 5.16 -11.98
C ALA A 191 -7.94 5.94 -10.78
N MET A 192 -7.86 5.38 -9.56
CA MET A 192 -8.31 6.00 -8.30
C MET A 192 -7.93 7.49 -8.15
N PRO A 193 -6.70 7.95 -8.48
CA PRO A 193 -6.33 9.36 -8.36
C PRO A 193 -7.25 10.31 -9.12
N TYR A 194 -7.82 9.86 -10.23
CA TYR A 194 -8.69 10.63 -11.12
C TYR A 194 -10.17 10.30 -10.86
N ALA A 195 -10.50 9.01 -10.84
CA ALA A 195 -11.87 8.51 -10.78
C ALA A 195 -12.59 8.92 -9.49
N GLN A 196 -11.89 9.05 -8.36
CA GLN A 196 -12.49 9.49 -7.09
C GLN A 196 -13.09 10.90 -7.16
N TRP A 197 -12.58 11.74 -8.08
CA TRP A 197 -13.02 13.12 -8.28
C TRP A 197 -14.07 13.24 -9.39
N HIS A 198 -14.44 12.13 -10.03
CA HIS A 198 -15.20 12.17 -11.28
C HIS A 198 -14.49 13.04 -12.36
N TYR A 199 -13.17 13.10 -12.31
CA TYR A 199 -12.34 13.75 -13.33
C TYR A 199 -12.48 12.99 -14.66
N PRO A 200 -12.61 13.67 -15.81
CA PRO A 200 -12.47 15.12 -16.03
C PRO A 200 -13.78 15.93 -15.96
N PHE A 201 -14.89 15.31 -15.56
CA PHE A 201 -16.22 15.94 -15.63
C PHE A 201 -16.48 16.90 -14.47
N ASN A 202 -16.06 16.53 -13.25
CA ASN A 202 -16.21 17.33 -12.04
C ASN A 202 -14.89 17.41 -11.27
N HIS A 203 -14.89 18.25 -10.22
CA HIS A 203 -13.80 18.40 -9.23
C HIS A 203 -12.40 18.51 -9.85
N VAL A 204 -12.30 19.25 -10.95
CA VAL A 204 -11.05 19.41 -11.71
C VAL A 204 -10.02 20.15 -10.85
N ASP A 205 -10.42 21.25 -10.21
CA ASP A 205 -9.51 22.03 -9.35
C ASP A 205 -9.04 21.19 -8.15
N GLU A 206 -9.94 20.44 -7.50
CA GLU A 206 -9.56 19.54 -6.40
C GLU A 206 -8.59 18.45 -6.86
N PHE A 207 -8.79 17.87 -8.06
CA PHE A 207 -7.85 16.91 -8.63
C PHE A 207 -6.47 17.55 -8.89
N GLU A 208 -6.42 18.71 -9.55
CA GLU A 208 -5.15 19.39 -9.90
C GLU A 208 -4.39 19.85 -8.64
N ASP A 209 -5.09 20.24 -7.56
CA ASP A 209 -4.48 20.61 -6.28
C ASP A 209 -3.87 19.42 -5.53
N HIS A 210 -4.41 18.20 -5.72
CA HIS A 210 -3.99 17.01 -4.98
C HIS A 210 -3.11 16.06 -5.81
N PHE A 211 -2.95 16.30 -7.11
CA PHE A 211 -2.12 15.48 -8.00
C PHE A 211 -0.77 16.18 -8.31
N PRO A 212 0.38 15.49 -8.19
CA PRO A 212 0.55 14.12 -7.69
C PRO A 212 0.54 14.05 -6.15
N ALA A 213 0.12 12.90 -5.62
CA ALA A 213 0.03 12.69 -4.17
C ALA A 213 1.39 12.81 -3.47
N ASP A 214 1.45 13.45 -2.30
CA ASP A 214 2.73 13.63 -1.59
C ASP A 214 3.29 12.32 -1.01
N PHE A 215 2.43 11.40 -0.58
CA PHE A 215 2.84 10.17 0.12
C PHE A 215 1.86 9.02 -0.12
N ILE A 216 2.40 7.83 -0.34
CA ILE A 216 1.68 6.55 -0.26
C ILE A 216 2.49 5.52 0.53
N CYS A 217 1.80 4.54 1.11
CA CYS A 217 2.44 3.45 1.86
C CYS A 217 1.69 2.13 1.68
N GLU A 218 2.32 1.14 1.06
CA GLU A 218 1.75 -0.20 0.90
C GLU A 218 2.84 -1.28 0.90
N GLY A 219 2.40 -2.54 0.92
CA GLY A 219 3.27 -3.71 0.92
C GLY A 219 4.15 -3.85 -0.33
N LEU A 220 5.29 -4.54 -0.16
CA LEU A 220 6.26 -4.84 -1.22
C LEU A 220 5.67 -5.53 -2.47
N ASP A 221 4.57 -6.26 -2.31
CA ASP A 221 3.79 -6.87 -3.40
C ASP A 221 3.17 -5.85 -4.35
N GLN A 222 2.90 -4.61 -3.91
CA GLN A 222 2.32 -3.56 -4.74
C GLN A 222 3.26 -3.03 -5.83
N THR A 223 4.54 -3.39 -5.80
CA THR A 223 5.49 -3.20 -6.93
C THR A 223 5.08 -3.92 -8.22
N ARG A 224 4.08 -4.81 -8.16
CA ARG A 224 3.47 -5.50 -9.31
C ARG A 224 1.96 -5.29 -9.41
N GLY A 225 1.42 -4.39 -8.60
CA GLY A 225 0.00 -4.09 -8.52
C GLY A 225 -0.20 -2.58 -8.57
N TRP A 226 -0.69 -2.01 -7.46
CA TRP A 226 -1.17 -0.63 -7.40
C TRP A 226 -0.12 0.43 -7.76
N PHE A 227 1.15 0.25 -7.33
CA PHE A 227 2.21 1.21 -7.69
C PHE A 227 2.45 1.26 -9.20
N TYR A 228 2.40 0.10 -9.87
CA TYR A 228 2.53 0.06 -11.32
C TYR A 228 1.33 0.69 -12.01
N SER A 229 0.11 0.29 -11.65
CA SER A 229 -1.07 0.73 -12.38
C SER A 229 -1.28 2.24 -12.26
N MET A 230 -1.03 2.84 -11.09
CA MET A 230 -1.04 4.30 -10.93
C MET A 230 0.02 4.98 -11.80
N LEU A 231 1.27 4.51 -11.79
CA LEU A 231 2.33 5.09 -12.60
C LEU A 231 2.05 4.94 -14.10
N ALA A 232 1.55 3.77 -14.51
CA ALA A 232 1.25 3.44 -15.89
C ALA A 232 0.12 4.31 -16.45
N ILE A 233 -0.98 4.46 -15.71
CA ILE A 233 -2.10 5.32 -16.12
C ILE A 233 -1.65 6.78 -16.17
N SER A 234 -0.95 7.26 -15.14
CA SER A 234 -0.41 8.63 -15.14
C SER A 234 0.52 8.90 -16.32
N THR A 235 1.38 7.94 -16.67
CA THR A 235 2.29 8.04 -17.81
C THR A 235 1.53 8.03 -19.13
N MET A 236 0.51 7.16 -19.29
CA MET A 236 -0.35 7.15 -20.47
C MET A 236 -1.10 8.48 -20.66
N LEU A 237 -1.47 9.15 -19.57
CA LEU A 237 -2.11 10.46 -19.57
C LEU A 237 -1.12 11.64 -19.67
N GLY A 238 0.20 11.38 -19.75
CA GLY A 238 1.22 12.41 -19.83
C GLY A 238 1.36 13.29 -18.58
N ARG A 239 0.94 12.78 -17.41
CA ARG A 239 0.87 13.53 -16.14
C ARG A 239 2.12 13.42 -15.26
N GLY A 240 3.08 12.56 -15.62
CA GLY A 240 4.31 12.36 -14.86
C GLY A 240 4.18 11.30 -13.75
N PRO A 241 4.94 11.39 -12.64
CA PRO A 241 4.78 10.48 -11.51
C PRO A 241 3.42 10.70 -10.82
N SER A 242 2.73 9.63 -10.42
CA SER A 242 1.45 9.69 -9.70
C SER A 242 1.57 10.03 -8.21
N PHE A 243 2.77 9.88 -7.64
CA PHE A 243 3.07 10.13 -6.24
C PHE A 243 4.53 10.53 -6.05
N LYS A 244 4.82 11.36 -5.04
CA LYS A 244 6.16 11.92 -4.78
C LYS A 244 6.99 11.04 -3.86
N ASN A 245 6.41 10.51 -2.78
CA ASN A 245 7.09 9.63 -1.82
C ASN A 245 6.34 8.30 -1.69
N CYS A 246 7.08 7.18 -1.75
CA CYS A 246 6.51 5.84 -1.63
C CYS A 246 7.25 5.05 -0.55
N LEU A 247 6.60 4.79 0.58
CA LEU A 247 7.11 3.92 1.62
C LEU A 247 6.60 2.49 1.40
N VAL A 248 7.53 1.55 1.33
CA VAL A 248 7.21 0.16 1.01
C VAL A 248 7.45 -0.70 2.24
N ASN A 249 6.38 -1.11 2.92
CA ASN A 249 6.51 -1.96 4.09
C ASN A 249 6.71 -3.44 3.68
N ASP A 250 7.47 -4.16 4.50
CA ASP A 250 7.65 -5.61 4.33
C ASP A 250 6.61 -6.38 5.16
N LEU A 251 6.68 -7.71 5.08
CA LEU A 251 5.72 -8.62 5.67
C LEU A 251 5.84 -8.67 7.20
N VAL A 252 4.66 -8.78 7.83
CA VAL A 252 4.56 -9.20 9.23
C VAL A 252 4.64 -10.73 9.28
N LEU A 253 5.54 -11.23 10.12
CA LEU A 253 5.83 -12.64 10.36
C LEU A 253 5.32 -13.03 11.75
N ASP A 254 5.11 -14.32 11.98
CA ASP A 254 4.87 -14.83 13.33
C ASP A 254 6.11 -14.65 14.24
N ALA A 255 5.95 -14.98 15.52
CA ALA A 255 7.02 -14.87 16.52
C ALA A 255 8.27 -15.70 16.16
N GLN A 256 8.12 -16.77 15.36
CA GLN A 256 9.20 -17.63 14.88
C GLN A 256 9.79 -17.17 13.54
N GLY A 257 9.27 -16.10 12.94
CA GLY A 257 9.71 -15.57 11.65
C GLY A 257 9.13 -16.30 10.44
N GLN A 258 8.04 -17.06 10.58
CA GLN A 258 7.34 -17.65 9.45
C GLN A 258 6.24 -16.73 8.93
N LYS A 259 5.96 -16.84 7.62
CA LYS A 259 4.79 -16.19 7.01
C LYS A 259 3.52 -16.72 7.68
N MET A 260 2.64 -15.79 8.09
CA MET A 260 1.35 -16.12 8.67
C MET A 260 0.41 -16.70 7.61
N SER A 261 -0.30 -17.77 7.94
CA SER A 261 -1.38 -18.31 7.11
C SER A 261 -2.44 -19.02 7.95
N LYS A 262 -3.70 -18.94 7.52
CA LYS A 262 -4.82 -19.63 8.19
C LYS A 262 -4.58 -21.14 8.29
N SER A 263 -3.98 -21.73 7.26
CA SER A 263 -3.65 -23.16 7.22
C SER A 263 -2.61 -23.59 8.27
N LYS A 264 -1.72 -22.68 8.67
CA LYS A 264 -0.70 -22.93 9.71
C LYS A 264 -1.20 -22.62 11.12
N GLY A 265 -2.34 -21.96 11.26
CA GLY A 265 -2.88 -21.54 12.56
C GLY A 265 -2.01 -20.52 13.31
N ASN A 266 -1.07 -19.85 12.62
CA ASN A 266 -0.13 -18.88 13.19
C ASN A 266 -0.52 -17.42 12.88
N THR A 267 -1.75 -17.18 12.45
CA THR A 267 -2.26 -15.83 12.18
C THR A 267 -2.54 -15.10 13.49
N VAL A 268 -2.06 -13.87 13.58
CA VAL A 268 -2.41 -12.95 14.67
C VAL A 268 -3.61 -12.12 14.23
N ASN A 269 -4.66 -12.12 15.03
CA ASN A 269 -5.78 -11.20 14.85
C ASN A 269 -5.36 -9.82 15.38
N PRO A 270 -5.43 -8.74 14.58
CA PRO A 270 -5.09 -7.39 15.04
C PRO A 270 -5.92 -6.93 16.24
N TRP A 271 -7.16 -7.39 16.37
CA TRP A 271 -8.03 -7.00 17.50
C TRP A 271 -7.57 -7.61 18.81
N ASP A 272 -7.18 -8.89 18.81
CA ASP A 272 -6.61 -9.54 20.00
C ASP A 272 -5.34 -8.80 20.46
N ALA A 273 -4.49 -8.36 19.52
CA ALA A 273 -3.31 -7.55 19.82
C ALA A 273 -3.65 -6.20 20.46
N VAL A 274 -4.71 -5.53 19.98
CA VAL A 274 -5.18 -4.26 20.53
C VAL A 274 -5.83 -4.45 21.90
N ASP A 275 -6.58 -5.53 22.11
CA ASP A 275 -7.20 -5.84 23.40
C ASP A 275 -6.14 -6.17 24.46
N ASP A 276 -5.10 -6.91 24.09
CA ASP A 276 -4.04 -7.34 25.00
C ASP A 276 -3.05 -6.22 25.37
N HIS A 277 -2.77 -5.30 24.43
CA HIS A 277 -1.69 -4.32 24.57
C HIS A 277 -2.12 -2.86 24.46
N GLY A 278 -3.29 -2.58 23.89
CA GLY A 278 -3.71 -1.25 23.47
C GLY A 278 -3.13 -0.84 22.12
N ALA A 279 -3.86 0.02 21.40
CA ALA A 279 -3.48 0.46 20.06
C ALA A 279 -2.09 1.15 20.04
N ASP A 280 -1.81 2.01 21.02
CA ASP A 280 -0.56 2.77 21.08
C ASP A 280 0.66 1.88 21.32
N ALA A 281 0.54 0.81 22.13
CA ALA A 281 1.60 -0.16 22.32
C ALA A 281 1.93 -0.89 21.02
N VAL A 282 0.90 -1.31 20.29
CA VAL A 282 1.06 -1.98 18.99
C VAL A 282 1.71 -1.03 17.99
N ARG A 283 1.21 0.21 17.84
CA ARG A 283 1.79 1.22 16.93
C ARG A 283 3.25 1.52 17.28
N TRP A 284 3.53 1.79 18.56
CA TRP A 284 4.88 2.06 19.04
C TRP A 284 5.83 0.91 18.73
N TYR A 285 5.40 -0.33 18.96
CA TYR A 285 6.19 -1.51 18.63
C TYR A 285 6.49 -1.61 17.13
N PHE A 286 5.47 -1.46 16.27
CA PHE A 286 5.63 -1.52 14.83
C PHE A 286 6.52 -0.42 14.28
N ILE A 287 6.58 0.74 14.92
CA ILE A 287 7.46 1.83 14.48
C ILE A 287 8.87 1.71 15.04
N THR A 288 9.05 1.35 16.31
CA THR A 288 10.36 1.44 16.99
C THR A 288 11.20 0.16 16.93
N SER A 289 10.59 -1.01 16.71
CA SER A 289 11.34 -2.29 16.72
C SER A 289 12.32 -2.44 15.54
N SER A 290 11.93 -2.00 14.34
CA SER A 290 12.74 -2.03 13.11
C SER A 290 12.11 -1.10 12.07
N ASN A 291 12.88 -0.74 11.04
CA ASN A 291 12.34 0.03 9.92
C ASN A 291 11.15 -0.69 9.25
N PRO A 292 10.14 0.04 8.73
CA PRO A 292 8.94 -0.55 8.12
C PRO A 292 9.23 -1.48 6.93
N TRP A 293 10.30 -1.21 6.19
CA TRP A 293 10.73 -1.98 5.01
C TRP A 293 11.58 -3.21 5.33
N LEU A 294 11.63 -3.62 6.60
CA LEU A 294 12.24 -4.88 7.02
C LEU A 294 11.16 -5.83 7.52
N PRO A 295 11.27 -7.15 7.27
CA PRO A 295 10.33 -8.12 7.81
C PRO A 295 10.25 -8.00 9.32
N LYS A 296 9.02 -7.97 9.86
CA LYS A 296 8.80 -7.74 11.28
C LYS A 296 8.08 -8.91 11.90
N ARG A 297 8.64 -9.45 12.97
CA ARG A 297 7.97 -10.49 13.75
C ARG A 297 6.95 -9.84 14.64
N TYR A 298 5.76 -10.41 14.73
CA TYR A 298 4.84 -10.09 15.80
C TYR A 298 5.07 -11.09 16.95
N ASP A 299 5.46 -10.56 18.11
CA ASP A 299 5.61 -11.31 19.35
C ASP A 299 5.00 -10.50 20.50
N PRO A 300 3.96 -11.00 21.19
CA PRO A 300 3.30 -10.29 22.28
C PRO A 300 4.24 -9.82 23.39
N GLU A 301 5.28 -10.60 23.70
CA GLU A 301 6.26 -10.19 24.72
C GLU A 301 7.09 -9.00 24.26
N SER A 302 7.58 -9.04 23.02
CA SER A 302 8.31 -7.94 22.40
C SER A 302 7.46 -6.66 22.31
N VAL A 303 6.16 -6.77 22.02
CA VAL A 303 5.22 -5.62 22.04
C VAL A 303 5.16 -5.03 23.45
N ARG A 304 4.95 -5.89 24.46
CA ARG A 304 4.90 -5.47 25.86
C ARG A 304 6.20 -4.82 26.30
N GLU A 305 7.36 -5.38 25.96
CA GLU A 305 8.66 -4.85 26.36
C GLU A 305 8.91 -3.46 25.76
N ALA A 306 8.68 -3.30 24.46
CA ALA A 306 8.85 -2.03 23.75
C ALA A 306 7.92 -0.95 24.31
N ALA A 307 6.66 -1.30 24.57
CA ALA A 307 5.67 -0.41 25.16
C ALA A 307 6.07 -0.03 26.59
N ARG A 308 6.36 -1.02 27.45
CA ARG A 308 6.71 -0.82 28.86
C ARG A 308 7.87 0.16 29.03
N LYS A 309 8.93 0.03 28.22
CA LYS A 309 10.11 0.90 28.33
C LYS A 309 9.75 2.38 28.16
N PHE A 310 8.87 2.70 27.21
CA PHE A 310 8.47 4.08 26.92
C PHE A 310 7.31 4.54 27.80
N PHE A 311 6.15 3.85 27.72
CA PHE A 311 4.92 4.28 28.36
C PHE A 311 5.01 4.25 29.87
N ASP A 312 5.55 3.20 30.51
CA ASP A 312 5.64 3.18 31.97
C ASP A 312 6.55 4.31 32.46
N THR A 313 7.65 4.58 31.77
CA THR A 313 8.57 5.66 32.11
C THR A 313 7.89 7.03 31.97
N LEU A 314 7.16 7.24 30.88
CA LEU A 314 6.41 8.46 30.63
C LEU A 314 5.31 8.66 31.68
N PHE A 315 4.49 7.63 31.93
CA PHE A 315 3.40 7.68 32.91
C PHE A 315 3.93 7.84 34.33
N ASN A 316 5.04 7.19 34.70
CA ASN A 316 5.64 7.39 36.01
C ASN A 316 6.17 8.83 36.19
N THR A 317 6.76 9.40 35.14
CA THR A 317 7.21 10.79 35.12
C THR A 317 6.02 11.76 35.22
N TYR A 318 4.96 11.51 34.46
CA TYR A 318 3.72 12.30 34.51
C TYR A 318 3.03 12.19 35.87
N ARG A 319 2.91 10.98 36.45
CA ARG A 319 2.33 10.77 37.78
C ARG A 319 3.13 11.47 38.86
N PHE A 320 4.47 11.42 38.78
CA PHE A 320 5.34 12.20 39.65
C PHE A 320 5.02 13.69 39.54
N PHE A 321 5.03 14.25 38.32
CA PHE A 321 4.71 15.65 38.07
C PHE A 321 3.32 16.03 38.61
N SER A 322 2.28 15.29 38.23
CA SER A 322 0.89 15.56 38.60
C SER A 322 0.67 15.51 40.10
N LEU A 323 1.25 14.52 40.79
CA LEU A 323 1.14 14.40 42.25
C LEU A 323 1.73 15.62 42.96
N TYR A 324 2.99 15.95 42.68
CA TYR A 324 3.67 17.05 43.37
C TYR A 324 3.11 18.42 42.97
N ALA A 325 2.73 18.61 41.71
CA ALA A 325 2.08 19.85 41.27
C ALA A 325 0.74 20.05 42.00
N SER A 326 -0.01 18.97 42.22
CA SER A 326 -1.27 19.02 42.97
C SER A 326 -1.05 19.34 44.45
N VAL A 327 -0.05 18.72 45.09
CA VAL A 327 0.25 18.97 46.51
C VAL A 327 0.72 20.40 46.73
N GLU A 328 1.58 20.91 45.86
CA GLU A 328 2.10 22.27 45.92
C GLU A 328 1.13 23.32 45.31
N SER A 329 -0.05 22.88 44.87
CA SER A 329 -1.05 23.74 44.19
C SER A 329 -0.46 24.54 43.03
N TRP A 330 0.55 23.98 42.34
CA TRP A 330 1.21 24.63 41.23
C TRP A 330 0.37 24.53 39.96
N VAL A 331 0.27 25.65 39.25
CA VAL A 331 -0.27 25.74 37.89
C VAL A 331 0.63 26.64 37.05
N PRO A 332 0.77 26.38 35.73
CA PRO A 332 1.54 27.25 34.85
C PRO A 332 1.03 28.69 34.93
N SER A 333 1.92 29.67 35.13
CA SER A 333 1.54 31.09 35.15
C SER A 333 2.72 32.01 34.86
N ASP A 334 2.45 33.31 34.68
CA ASP A 334 3.49 34.33 34.46
C ASP A 334 4.41 34.55 35.68
N LYS A 335 4.11 33.91 36.82
CA LYS A 335 5.00 33.87 37.99
C LYS A 335 6.13 32.84 37.85
N ASP A 336 6.09 31.98 36.84
CA ASP A 336 7.17 31.02 36.61
C ASP A 336 8.39 31.73 36.02
N PRO A 337 9.61 31.44 36.50
CA PRO A 337 10.83 32.05 35.96
C PRO A 337 10.98 31.81 34.46
N LYS A 338 11.43 32.85 33.75
CA LYS A 338 11.74 32.76 32.33
C LYS A 338 12.91 31.79 32.10
N PRO A 339 13.02 31.15 30.93
CA PRO A 339 14.08 30.18 30.65
C PRO A 339 15.49 30.66 31.05
N GLU A 340 15.85 31.92 30.76
CA GLU A 340 17.14 32.52 31.07
C GLU A 340 17.45 32.61 32.58
N ASP A 341 16.40 32.77 33.39
CA ASP A 341 16.47 32.91 34.85
C ASP A 341 16.40 31.55 35.56
N ARG A 342 16.14 30.45 34.83
CA ARG A 342 16.09 29.11 35.43
C ARG A 342 17.50 28.58 35.73
N PRO A 343 17.64 27.73 36.76
CA PRO A 343 18.88 27.02 37.04
C PRO A 343 19.48 26.29 35.83
N LEU A 344 20.78 26.05 35.90
CA LEU A 344 21.54 25.42 34.81
C LEU A 344 20.93 24.08 34.35
N LEU A 345 20.45 23.26 35.30
CA LEU A 345 19.86 21.95 34.98
C LEU A 345 18.54 22.09 34.19
N ASP A 346 17.74 23.11 34.47
CA ASP A 346 16.50 23.37 33.73
C ASP A 346 16.77 23.91 32.34
N ARG A 347 17.71 24.87 32.23
CA ARG A 347 18.15 25.39 30.93
C ARG A 347 18.74 24.30 30.04
N TRP A 348 19.51 23.38 30.64
CA TRP A 348 19.99 22.19 29.95
C TRP A 348 18.84 21.32 29.43
N LEU A 349 17.83 21.04 30.25
CA LEU A 349 16.69 20.21 29.82
C LEU A 349 15.92 20.90 28.68
N LEU A 350 15.69 22.21 28.76
CA LEU A 350 15.03 22.96 27.68
C LEU A 350 15.83 22.91 26.38
N ALA A 351 17.16 23.09 26.44
CA ALA A 351 18.02 22.95 25.27
C ALA A 351 17.99 21.52 24.71
N LYS A 352 17.90 20.51 25.58
CA LYS A 352 17.79 19.10 25.15
C LYS A 352 16.44 18.82 24.47
N VAL A 353 15.34 19.38 24.99
CA VAL A 353 14.01 19.30 24.36
C VAL A 353 14.05 19.92 22.96
N ASP A 354 14.65 21.10 22.81
CA ASP A 354 14.77 21.76 21.50
C ASP A 354 15.55 20.91 20.48
N SER A 355 16.68 20.33 20.90
CA SER A 355 17.45 19.36 20.09
C SER A 355 16.58 18.18 19.66
N VAL A 356 15.85 17.56 20.60
CA VAL A 356 14.99 16.42 20.31
C VAL A 356 13.85 16.80 19.36
N VAL A 357 13.24 17.97 19.50
CA VAL A 357 12.23 18.47 18.56
C VAL A 357 12.80 18.58 17.15
N GLY A 358 13.99 19.19 17.00
CA GLY A 358 14.67 19.32 15.71
C GLY A 358 14.99 17.95 15.09
N GLU A 359 15.65 17.08 15.86
CA GLU A 359 16.06 15.74 15.42
C GLU A 359 14.85 14.88 15.01
N VAL A 360 13.79 14.83 15.83
CA VAL A 360 12.57 14.08 15.50
C VAL A 360 11.91 14.65 14.24
N SER A 361 11.84 15.97 14.10
CA SER A 361 11.24 16.61 12.92
C SER A 361 12.00 16.28 11.64
N ASP A 362 13.34 16.34 11.66
CA ASP A 362 14.19 16.02 10.51
C ASP A 362 14.04 14.56 10.07
N GLU A 363 13.97 13.64 11.03
CA GLU A 363 13.77 12.22 10.74
C GLU A 363 12.37 11.94 10.19
N LEU A 364 11.32 12.60 10.70
CA LEU A 364 9.96 12.48 10.14
C LEU A 364 9.87 13.06 8.73
N ASN A 365 10.47 14.23 8.48
CA ASN A 365 10.53 14.86 7.15
C ASN A 365 11.30 14.02 6.11
N SER A 366 12.16 13.09 6.57
CA SER A 366 12.88 12.15 5.73
C SER A 366 12.27 10.75 5.69
N TYR A 367 11.06 10.58 6.25
CA TYR A 367 10.34 9.30 6.39
C TYR A 367 11.12 8.22 7.17
N GLN A 368 12.04 8.63 8.06
CA GLN A 368 12.79 7.76 8.98
C GLN A 368 12.06 7.60 10.32
N LEU A 369 10.86 7.02 10.27
CA LEU A 369 9.96 6.89 11.42
C LEU A 369 10.62 6.21 12.62
N THR A 370 11.29 5.06 12.40
CA THR A 370 11.92 4.30 13.49
C THR A 370 12.99 5.09 14.22
N LYS A 371 13.79 5.88 13.48
CA LYS A 371 14.84 6.69 14.10
C LYS A 371 14.23 7.84 14.90
N ALA A 372 13.25 8.54 14.34
CA ALA A 372 12.52 9.62 15.01
C ALA A 372 11.99 9.17 16.40
N TYR A 373 11.23 8.08 16.44
CA TYR A 373 10.60 7.65 17.69
C TYR A 373 11.55 6.94 18.66
N ARG A 374 12.68 6.41 18.19
CA ARG A 374 13.76 5.96 19.09
C ARG A 374 14.43 7.14 19.80
N ILE A 375 14.70 8.23 19.10
CA ILE A 375 15.25 9.46 19.71
C ILE A 375 14.31 9.99 20.80
N LEU A 376 13.00 10.05 20.51
CA LEU A 376 12.00 10.44 21.50
C LEU A 376 11.96 9.48 22.70
N GLY A 377 11.99 8.17 22.44
CA GLY A 377 11.99 7.15 23.49
C GLY A 377 13.20 7.24 24.40
N ASP A 378 14.39 7.42 23.83
CA ASP A 378 15.64 7.55 24.58
C ASP A 378 15.67 8.85 25.40
N PHE A 379 15.14 9.97 24.87
CA PHE A 379 14.99 11.21 25.64
C PHE A 379 14.11 11.02 26.88
N VAL A 380 12.96 10.37 26.75
CA VAL A 380 12.05 10.12 27.87
C VAL A 380 12.72 9.27 28.95
N VAL A 381 13.45 8.23 28.54
CA VAL A 381 14.08 7.29 29.46
C VAL A 381 15.33 7.88 30.11
N GLU A 382 16.29 8.32 29.31
CA GLU A 382 17.62 8.67 29.79
C GLU A 382 17.69 10.12 30.31
N ASP A 383 17.23 11.07 29.51
CA ASP A 383 17.39 12.49 29.83
C ASP A 383 16.32 13.00 30.81
N LEU A 384 15.05 12.67 30.55
CA LEU A 384 13.93 13.16 31.35
C LEU A 384 13.80 12.40 32.67
N SER A 385 13.62 11.08 32.63
CA SER A 385 13.40 10.25 33.81
C SER A 385 14.69 9.99 34.61
N ASN A 386 15.67 9.31 33.98
CA ASN A 386 16.86 8.82 34.68
C ASN A 386 17.81 9.93 35.13
N TRP A 387 17.81 11.07 34.42
CA TRP A 387 18.68 12.19 34.72
C TRP A 387 17.97 13.37 35.36
N TYR A 388 17.09 14.08 34.62
CA TYR A 388 16.49 15.32 35.10
C TYR A 388 15.63 15.10 36.35
N VAL A 389 14.61 14.24 36.26
CA VAL A 389 13.70 13.96 37.39
C VAL A 389 14.50 13.46 38.58
N ARG A 390 15.40 12.49 38.37
CA ARG A 390 16.24 11.92 39.44
C ARG A 390 17.06 12.97 40.18
N ARG A 391 17.67 13.93 39.47
CA ARG A 391 18.51 14.97 40.06
C ARG A 391 17.74 16.17 40.60
N SER A 392 16.50 16.37 40.13
CA SER A 392 15.64 17.47 40.54
C SER A 392 14.60 17.08 41.59
N ARG A 393 14.48 15.81 42.01
CA ARG A 393 13.44 15.32 42.94
C ARG A 393 13.25 16.19 44.18
N SER A 394 14.32 16.62 44.83
CA SER A 394 14.25 17.45 46.04
C SER A 394 13.67 18.84 45.79
N ARG A 395 13.66 19.32 44.54
CA ARG A 395 13.10 20.61 44.16
C ARG A 395 11.58 20.58 44.05
N PHE A 396 10.97 19.40 43.99
CA PHE A 396 9.52 19.21 43.88
C PHE A 396 8.84 18.98 45.23
N TRP A 397 9.59 18.88 46.34
CA TRP A 397 9.06 18.60 47.68
C TRP A 397 9.90 19.26 48.77
N ASN A 398 9.26 20.02 49.68
CA ASN A 398 9.91 20.73 50.78
C ASN A 398 11.08 21.63 50.32
N SER A 399 10.91 22.36 49.21
CA SER A 399 11.89 23.36 48.79
C SER A 399 11.77 24.62 49.65
N ASP A 400 12.88 25.06 50.24
CA ASP A 400 12.96 26.37 50.93
C ASP A 400 13.01 27.54 49.92
N ASP A 401 13.21 27.25 48.62
CA ASP A 401 13.23 28.21 47.53
C ASP A 401 12.01 28.00 46.61
N ALA A 402 11.04 28.90 46.75
CA ALA A 402 9.79 28.87 45.98
C ALA A 402 10.00 29.20 44.50
N GLU A 403 11.00 30.03 44.16
CA GLU A 403 11.27 30.42 42.79
C GLU A 403 11.94 29.26 42.03
N ASP A 404 12.92 28.60 42.66
CA ASP A 404 13.55 27.38 42.14
C ASP A 404 12.53 26.24 41.93
N GLN A 405 11.64 26.03 42.90
CA GLN A 405 10.59 25.02 42.80
C GLN A 405 9.65 25.29 41.62
N ARG A 406 9.22 26.55 41.42
CA ARG A 406 8.42 26.94 40.24
C ARG A 406 9.17 26.71 38.94
N ALA A 407 10.48 26.99 38.88
CA ALA A 407 11.30 26.73 37.71
C ALA A 407 11.35 25.23 37.36
N ALA A 408 11.46 24.35 38.37
CA ALA A 408 11.44 22.91 38.19
C ALA A 408 10.10 22.41 37.65
N PHE A 409 8.97 22.83 38.25
CA PHE A 409 7.64 22.48 37.77
C PHE A 409 7.39 22.96 36.35
N ARG A 410 7.73 24.21 36.06
CA ARG A 410 7.51 24.77 34.72
C ARG A 410 8.34 24.03 33.66
N THR A 411 9.59 23.70 33.97
CA THR A 411 10.46 22.97 33.03
C THR A 411 9.96 21.55 32.77
N LEU A 412 9.56 20.82 33.82
CA LEU A 412 9.00 19.48 33.67
C LEU A 412 7.68 19.49 32.89
N TYR A 413 6.83 20.50 33.13
CA TYR A 413 5.61 20.73 32.36
C TYR A 413 5.90 20.99 30.87
N ASP A 414 6.82 21.91 30.57
CA ASP A 414 7.19 22.25 29.20
C ASP A 414 7.74 21.01 28.47
N ALA A 415 8.58 20.21 29.13
CA ALA A 415 9.14 18.97 28.57
C ALA A 415 8.07 17.89 28.33
N LEU A 416 7.18 17.62 29.30
CA LEU A 416 6.09 16.66 29.15
C LEU A 416 5.15 17.06 28.02
N ARG A 417 4.80 18.35 27.92
CA ARG A 417 3.98 18.88 26.83
C ARG A 417 4.64 18.65 25.47
N SER A 418 5.94 18.93 25.34
CA SER A 418 6.68 18.68 24.09
C SER A 418 6.73 17.19 23.73
N VAL A 419 6.93 16.31 24.71
CA VAL A 419 6.87 14.85 24.48
C VAL A 419 5.49 14.43 23.97
N SER A 420 4.41 14.87 24.58
CA SER A 420 3.04 14.56 24.13
C SER A 420 2.79 15.02 22.69
N LEU A 421 3.25 16.22 22.33
CA LEU A 421 3.10 16.76 20.97
C LEU A 421 3.92 15.97 19.95
N LEU A 422 5.16 15.60 20.28
CA LEU A 422 6.03 14.79 19.40
C LEU A 422 5.53 13.35 19.25
N ALA A 423 4.93 12.79 20.30
CA ALA A 423 4.45 11.42 20.31
C ALA A 423 3.12 11.25 19.55
N ALA A 424 2.29 12.30 19.49
CA ALA A 424 0.92 12.28 18.98
C ALA A 424 0.72 11.58 17.61
N PRO A 425 1.59 11.76 16.59
CA PRO A 425 1.38 11.10 15.30
C PRO A 425 1.55 9.57 15.36
N CYS A 426 2.32 9.04 16.32
CA CYS A 426 2.53 7.60 16.51
C CYS A 426 1.61 7.00 17.58
N VAL A 427 1.41 7.72 18.69
CA VAL A 427 0.66 7.25 19.87
C VAL A 427 -0.40 8.29 20.27
N PRO A 428 -1.53 8.35 19.56
CA PRO A 428 -2.51 9.41 19.72
C PRO A 428 -3.36 9.34 21.00
N PHE A 429 -3.32 8.27 21.79
CA PHE A 429 -4.20 8.08 22.96
C PHE A 429 -3.51 8.29 24.32
N ALA A 430 -2.23 7.91 24.45
CA ALA A 430 -1.51 7.80 25.72
C ALA A 430 -1.16 9.13 26.42
#